data_AF-A0A4Y7IMX5-F1
#
_entry.id   AF-A0A4Y7IMX5-F1
#
_cell.length_a   1.000
_cell.length_b   1.000
_cell.length_c   1.000
_cell.angle_alpha   90.00
_cell.angle_beta   90.00
_cell.angle_gamma   90.00
#
_symmetry.space_group_name_H-M   'P 1'
#
loop_
_entity.id
_entity.type
_entity.pdbx_description
1 polymer ?
#
loop_
_entity_poly.entity_id
_entity_poly.type
_entity_poly.pdbx_seq_one_letter_code
_entity_poly.pdbx_strand_id
1 'polypeptide(L)'
;MRLIGGEEHKSNEQPENENESNNEQEEFTLGLGLPHQSTRLVVGYALTSKKTKSFLQPKLENLARNKGIVFVAIDQSRPLSDQGPFDVILHKLFGKQWRQILEDYREKYPEVTVLDPPSAIKHVSNRQSMLQDVTNINLCDCHGKVGVPKQLVITEDPLSIPDAVTEAGLVLPLVSKPLIVDGSAKSHLLSLAYDQLSLSKLDPPLVLQEFVNHGGVVFKVYIVGEAIKVVRRFSLPDINKLELLNNAGVFRFPRVSCAAASADDADLDPSVAELPPRPLLEKLSRELRQRLGLQLFNIDMIREHGTRDHFYVIDINYFPGKWNFFLIDILNIPQQL
;
A
#
# COMPACT_ATOMS: atom_id res chain seq x y z
N MET A 1 -69.73 14.95 -11.36
CA MET A 1 -70.45 15.65 -10.27
C MET A 1 -69.56 16.80 -9.80
N ARG A 2 -70.08 18.04 -9.92
CA ARG A 2 -69.74 19.34 -9.30
C ARG A 2 -68.65 19.34 -8.18
N LEU A 3 -67.87 20.39 -7.89
CA LEU A 3 -67.49 21.71 -8.43
C LEU A 3 -66.82 22.44 -7.22
N ILE A 4 -65.75 23.24 -7.45
CA ILE A 4 -65.36 24.49 -6.72
C ILE A 4 -64.86 24.31 -5.25
N GLY A 5 -63.81 24.95 -4.73
CA GLY A 5 -63.03 26.15 -5.08
C GLY A 5 -62.95 27.11 -3.87
N GLY A 6 -61.85 27.87 -3.75
CA GLY A 6 -61.68 29.03 -2.85
C GLY A 6 -60.90 28.78 -1.55
N GLU A 7 -60.06 29.68 -1.02
CA GLU A 7 -59.31 30.85 -1.52
C GLU A 7 -58.36 31.27 -0.36
N GLU A 8 -57.43 32.17 -0.65
CA GLU A 8 -56.31 32.63 0.17
C GLU A 8 -56.67 33.38 1.47
N HIS A 9 -55.74 33.41 2.43
CA HIS A 9 -55.38 34.68 3.09
C HIS A 9 -53.94 34.69 3.63
N LYS A 10 -53.17 35.66 3.13
CA LYS A 10 -51.93 36.19 3.69
C LYS A 10 -52.25 37.21 4.79
N SER A 11 -51.44 37.26 5.84
CA SER A 11 -51.15 38.53 6.53
C SER A 11 -49.70 38.55 7.00
N ASN A 12 -49.06 39.66 6.69
CA ASN A 12 -47.67 40.06 6.85
C ASN A 12 -47.60 40.96 8.09
N GLU A 13 -46.59 40.85 8.96
CA GLU A 13 -46.13 41.96 9.84
C GLU A 13 -44.80 41.61 10.56
N GLN A 14 -43.78 42.42 10.28
CA GLN A 14 -42.59 42.76 11.08
C GLN A 14 -42.79 44.24 11.51
N PRO A 15 -41.90 44.91 12.28
CA PRO A 15 -40.89 44.50 13.29
C PRO A 15 -40.98 45.34 14.58
N GLU A 16 -40.28 45.00 15.67
CA GLU A 16 -39.88 46.01 16.68
C GLU A 16 -38.44 45.78 17.17
N ASN A 17 -37.74 46.91 17.23
CA ASN A 17 -36.36 47.18 17.57
C ASN A 17 -36.36 47.77 18.98
N GLU A 18 -35.52 47.32 19.91
CA GLU A 18 -35.03 48.18 20.99
C GLU A 18 -33.53 47.91 21.25
N ASN A 19 -32.76 48.98 21.06
CA ASN A 19 -31.38 49.14 21.51
C ASN A 19 -31.37 49.30 23.03
N GLU A 20 -30.30 48.85 23.70
CA GLU A 20 -29.54 49.77 24.55
C GLU A 20 -28.12 49.27 24.84
N SER A 21 -27.22 50.23 24.72
CA SER A 21 -25.78 50.21 24.87
C SER A 21 -25.34 50.16 26.33
N ASN A 22 -24.18 49.55 26.62
CA ASN A 22 -23.18 50.22 27.45
C ASN A 22 -21.76 49.75 27.12
N ASN A 23 -20.89 50.74 27.10
CA ASN A 23 -19.55 50.78 26.55
C ASN A 23 -18.60 51.02 27.73
N GLU A 24 -17.66 50.12 28.00
CA GLU A 24 -16.49 50.43 28.82
C GLU A 24 -15.23 49.97 28.08
N GLN A 25 -14.39 50.96 27.79
CA GLN A 25 -13.09 50.84 27.15
C GLN A 25 -12.05 50.46 28.21
N GLU A 26 -11.27 49.43 27.96
CA GLU A 26 -9.88 49.38 28.42
C GLU A 26 -8.97 49.00 27.24
N GLU A 27 -8.21 49.99 26.81
CA GLU A 27 -7.11 49.94 25.87
C GLU A 27 -5.93 49.19 26.53
N PHE A 28 -5.24 48.28 25.84
CA PHE A 28 -3.76 48.24 25.78
C PHE A 28 -3.20 47.10 24.91
N THR A 29 -2.29 47.50 24.02
CA THR A 29 -1.20 46.74 23.38
C THR A 29 -1.52 45.69 22.30
N LEU A 30 -1.34 46.17 21.06
CA LEU A 30 -0.98 45.43 19.85
C LEU A 30 0.23 44.50 20.10
N GLY A 31 -0.02 43.25 20.45
CA GLY A 31 0.87 42.15 20.12
C GLY A 31 0.56 41.67 18.71
N LEU A 32 1.28 42.20 17.71
CA LEU A 32 1.40 41.56 16.39
C LEU A 32 2.07 40.19 16.60
N GLY A 33 1.28 39.19 16.98
CA GLY A 33 1.62 37.81 16.71
C GLY A 33 1.67 37.69 15.20
N LEU A 34 2.89 37.70 14.65
CA LEU A 34 3.14 37.23 13.29
C LEU A 34 2.32 35.94 13.13
N PRO A 35 1.41 35.85 12.14
CA PRO A 35 0.88 34.54 11.81
C PRO A 35 2.11 33.69 11.53
N HIS A 36 2.25 32.55 12.20
CA HIS A 36 3.20 31.54 11.75
C HIS A 36 2.91 31.40 10.25
N GLN A 37 3.82 31.92 9.41
CA GLN A 37 3.78 31.64 7.99
C GLN A 37 3.94 30.14 7.95
N SER A 38 2.82 29.43 7.73
CA SER A 38 2.83 28.01 7.45
C SER A 38 3.75 27.86 6.25
N THR A 39 5.00 27.45 6.50
CA THR A 39 6.01 27.31 5.45
C THR A 39 5.44 26.33 4.44
N ARG A 40 5.25 26.80 3.22
CA ARG A 40 4.64 26.04 2.14
C ARG A 40 5.59 24.89 1.80
N LEU A 41 5.17 23.66 2.04
CA LEU A 41 5.94 22.46 1.71
C LEU A 41 5.88 22.17 0.20
N VAL A 42 7.03 22.13 -0.46
CA VAL A 42 7.17 21.85 -1.89
C VAL A 42 7.61 20.41 -2.09
N VAL A 43 6.71 19.60 -2.67
CA VAL A 43 6.96 18.20 -2.99
C VAL A 43 7.23 18.05 -4.48
N GLY A 44 8.49 17.86 -4.85
CA GLY A 44 8.87 17.46 -6.20
C GLY A 44 8.44 16.01 -6.44
N TYR A 45 7.70 15.72 -7.50
CA TYR A 45 7.26 14.36 -7.80
C TYR A 45 7.74 13.83 -9.15
N ALA A 46 8.19 12.58 -9.14
CA ALA A 46 8.60 11.81 -10.31
C ALA A 46 7.90 10.45 -10.30
N LEU A 47 6.75 10.35 -10.97
CA LEU A 47 5.88 9.17 -10.93
C LEU A 47 5.65 8.64 -12.35
N THR A 48 5.45 7.33 -12.50
CA THR A 48 4.98 6.78 -13.78
C THR A 48 3.65 7.43 -14.19
N SER A 49 3.38 7.55 -15.50
CA SER A 49 2.13 8.15 -16.00
C SER A 49 0.88 7.48 -15.43
N LYS A 50 0.91 6.16 -15.24
CA LYS A 50 -0.18 5.42 -14.58
C LYS A 50 -0.34 5.83 -13.12
N LYS A 51 0.78 5.94 -12.38
CA LYS A 51 0.77 6.34 -10.98
C LYS A 51 0.28 7.78 -10.85
N THR A 52 0.82 8.75 -11.60
CA THR A 52 0.36 10.15 -11.63
C THR A 52 -1.15 10.23 -11.80
N LYS A 53 -1.69 9.59 -12.84
CA LYS A 53 -3.13 9.53 -13.12
C LYS A 53 -3.92 8.92 -11.97
N SER A 54 -3.43 7.88 -11.30
CA SER A 54 -4.15 7.26 -10.17
C SER A 54 -3.95 7.96 -8.82
N PHE A 55 -2.89 8.76 -8.70
CA PHE A 55 -2.37 9.25 -7.44
C PHE A 55 -2.75 10.71 -7.19
N LEU A 56 -2.38 11.59 -8.12
CA LEU A 56 -2.66 13.02 -8.09
C LEU A 56 -4.06 13.29 -8.62
N GLN A 57 -5.03 12.82 -7.84
CA GLN A 57 -6.45 13.09 -8.09
C GLN A 57 -6.84 14.44 -7.47
N PRO A 58 -7.84 15.16 -8.03
CA PRO A 58 -8.21 16.50 -7.56
C PRO A 58 -8.49 16.58 -6.04
N LYS A 59 -9.04 15.51 -5.47
CA LYS A 59 -9.32 15.43 -4.03
C LYS A 59 -8.04 15.47 -3.17
N LEU A 60 -6.96 14.82 -3.62
CA LEU A 60 -5.67 14.85 -2.92
C LEU A 60 -5.03 16.23 -3.06
N GLU A 61 -5.04 16.80 -4.26
CA GLU A 61 -4.44 18.12 -4.52
C GLU A 61 -5.12 19.22 -3.71
N ASN A 62 -6.44 19.18 -3.59
CA ASN A 62 -7.20 20.12 -2.75
C ASN A 62 -6.85 19.95 -1.27
N LEU A 63 -6.76 18.71 -0.78
CA LEU A 63 -6.36 18.44 0.61
C LEU A 63 -4.94 18.93 0.90
N ALA A 64 -4.01 18.68 -0.03
CA ALA A 64 -2.62 19.12 0.05
C ALA A 64 -2.52 20.64 0.11
N ARG A 65 -3.23 21.34 -0.79
CA ARG A 65 -3.27 22.80 -0.82
C ARG A 65 -3.80 23.39 0.49
N ASN A 66 -4.85 22.81 1.06
CA ASN A 66 -5.42 23.24 2.34
C ASN A 66 -4.45 23.03 3.52
N LYS A 67 -3.45 22.17 3.37
CA LYS A 67 -2.37 21.92 4.33
C LYS A 67 -1.07 22.64 3.99
N GLY A 68 -1.07 23.53 2.99
CA GLY A 68 0.13 24.25 2.58
C GLY A 68 1.14 23.42 1.77
N ILE A 69 0.73 22.25 1.26
CA ILE A 69 1.57 21.36 0.45
C ILE A 69 1.33 21.62 -1.03
N VAL A 70 2.41 21.71 -1.81
CA VAL A 70 2.36 21.89 -3.26
C VAL A 70 3.19 20.83 -3.97
N PHE A 71 2.54 20.12 -4.88
CA PHE A 71 3.18 19.15 -5.76
C PHE A 71 3.70 19.83 -7.03
N VAL A 72 4.98 19.59 -7.34
CA VAL A 72 5.65 20.09 -8.55
C VAL A 72 6.17 18.89 -9.34
N ALA A 73 5.76 18.77 -10.60
CA ALA A 73 6.25 17.70 -11.46
C ALA A 73 7.74 17.90 -11.75
N ILE A 74 8.55 16.87 -11.52
CA ILE A 74 9.97 16.87 -11.90
C ILE A 74 10.07 16.58 -13.40
N ASP A 75 10.73 17.49 -14.12
CA ASP A 75 11.10 17.33 -15.52
C ASP A 75 12.37 16.50 -15.64
N GLN A 76 12.23 15.26 -16.12
CA GLN A 76 13.34 14.32 -16.30
C GLN A 76 14.30 14.71 -17.44
N SER A 77 13.94 15.70 -18.27
CA SER A 77 14.82 16.20 -19.34
C SER A 77 15.83 17.25 -18.86
N ARG A 78 15.70 17.71 -17.61
CA ARG A 78 16.54 18.75 -17.00
C ARG A 78 17.25 18.22 -15.75
N PRO A 79 18.41 18.78 -15.36
CA PRO A 79 19.06 18.43 -14.10
C PRO A 79 18.13 18.66 -12.91
N LEU A 80 18.12 17.74 -11.95
CA LEU A 80 17.25 17.83 -10.76
C LEU A 80 17.65 18.99 -9.84
N SER A 81 18.95 19.33 -9.79
CA SER A 81 19.51 20.49 -9.06
C SER A 81 18.87 21.82 -9.44
N ASP A 82 18.36 21.94 -10.66
CA ASP A 82 17.93 23.21 -11.24
C ASP A 82 16.40 23.41 -11.12
N GLN A 83 15.72 22.50 -10.43
CA GLN A 83 14.26 22.45 -10.34
C GLN A 83 13.73 22.72 -8.92
N GLY A 84 14.62 22.73 -7.92
CA GLY A 84 14.28 23.04 -6.54
C GLY A 84 14.13 24.55 -6.25
N PRO A 85 14.01 24.94 -4.98
CA PRO A 85 14.11 24.06 -3.80
C PRO A 85 12.90 23.14 -3.66
N PHE A 86 13.16 21.89 -3.25
CA PHE A 86 12.14 20.93 -2.82
C PHE A 86 12.37 20.64 -1.34
N ASP A 87 11.30 20.40 -0.59
CA ASP A 87 11.41 19.87 0.77
C ASP A 87 11.38 18.33 0.75
N VAL A 88 10.61 17.77 -0.19
CA VAL A 88 10.45 16.33 -0.38
C VAL A 88 10.50 15.96 -1.86
N ILE A 89 11.19 14.87 -2.19
CA ILE A 89 11.10 14.20 -3.48
C ILE A 89 10.26 12.93 -3.33
N LEU A 90 9.06 12.94 -3.90
CA LEU A 90 8.18 11.77 -3.97
C LEU A 90 8.37 11.05 -5.30
N HIS A 91 8.78 9.78 -5.29
CA HIS A 91 9.08 9.09 -6.55
C HIS A 91 8.59 7.65 -6.64
N LYS A 92 8.30 7.25 -7.88
CA LYS A 92 7.98 5.88 -8.27
C LYS A 92 8.45 5.64 -9.70
N LEU A 93 9.72 5.89 -9.94
CA LEU A 93 10.41 5.52 -11.17
C LEU A 93 11.46 4.45 -10.86
N PHE A 94 11.69 3.57 -11.82
CA PHE A 94 12.63 2.47 -11.70
C PHE A 94 13.80 2.68 -12.65
N GLY A 95 14.93 2.01 -12.39
CA GLY A 95 16.10 2.02 -13.27
C GLY A 95 17.36 2.53 -12.59
N LYS A 96 18.53 2.12 -13.10
CA LYS A 96 19.83 2.49 -12.53
C LYS A 96 20.08 4.00 -12.61
N GLN A 97 19.75 4.62 -13.75
CA GLN A 97 19.97 6.05 -13.99
C GLN A 97 19.18 6.93 -13.02
N TRP A 98 17.87 6.69 -12.86
CA TRP A 98 17.04 7.47 -11.94
C TRP A 98 17.53 7.36 -10.48
N ARG A 99 17.92 6.16 -10.06
CA ARG A 99 18.49 5.95 -8.73
C ARG A 99 19.77 6.75 -8.52
N GLN A 100 20.67 6.76 -9.50
CA GLN A 100 21.91 7.55 -9.42
C GLN A 100 21.60 9.04 -9.27
N ILE A 101 20.67 9.58 -10.08
CA ILE A 101 20.24 10.98 -9.98
C ILE A 101 19.75 11.33 -8.56
N LEU A 102 18.98 10.43 -7.92
CA LEU A 102 18.48 10.66 -6.57
C LEU A 102 19.57 10.56 -5.50
N GLU A 103 20.51 9.62 -5.62
CA GLU A 103 21.63 9.51 -4.68
C GLU A 103 22.55 10.74 -4.79
N ASP A 104 22.91 11.16 -6.01
CA ASP A 104 23.73 12.36 -6.25
C ASP A 104 23.04 13.63 -5.71
N TYR A 105 21.72 13.72 -5.87
CA TYR A 105 20.94 14.84 -5.35
C TYR A 105 20.90 14.84 -3.81
N ARG A 106 20.72 13.68 -3.18
CA ARG A 106 20.71 13.56 -1.71
C ARG A 106 22.06 13.91 -1.08
N GLU A 107 23.17 13.56 -1.75
CA GLU A 107 24.50 13.95 -1.28
C GLU A 107 24.70 15.47 -1.30
N LYS A 108 24.13 16.15 -2.29
CA LYS A 108 24.25 17.61 -2.44
C LYS A 108 23.24 18.39 -1.59
N TYR A 109 22.06 17.83 -1.33
CA TYR A 109 20.95 18.45 -0.61
C TYR A 109 20.43 17.51 0.49
N PRO A 110 21.21 17.28 1.57
CA PRO A 110 20.86 16.33 2.64
C PRO A 110 19.61 16.74 3.43
N GLU A 111 19.20 18.01 3.36
CA GLU A 111 17.97 18.53 3.95
C GLU A 111 16.69 18.07 3.21
N VAL A 112 16.82 17.61 1.96
CA VAL A 112 15.67 17.19 1.14
C VAL A 112 15.35 15.73 1.40
N THR A 113 14.10 15.47 1.82
CA THR A 113 13.65 14.10 2.08
C THR A 113 13.34 13.37 0.77
N VAL A 114 14.02 12.26 0.48
CA VAL A 114 13.70 11.37 -0.66
C VAL A 114 12.77 10.25 -0.19
N LEU A 115 11.51 10.29 -0.62
CA LEU A 115 10.45 9.40 -0.16
C LEU A 115 10.07 8.36 -1.25
N ASP A 116 10.40 7.07 -1.10
CA ASP A 116 11.34 6.45 -0.13
C ASP A 116 12.79 6.39 -0.69
N PRO A 117 13.82 6.14 0.14
CA PRO A 117 15.19 6.02 -0.36
C PRO A 117 15.37 4.92 -1.42
N PRO A 118 16.12 5.16 -2.52
CA PRO A 118 16.36 4.16 -3.57
C PRO A 118 16.95 2.84 -3.08
N SER A 119 17.79 2.88 -2.04
CA SER A 119 18.37 1.71 -1.38
C SER A 119 17.29 0.85 -0.73
N ALA A 120 16.39 1.44 0.06
CA ALA A 120 15.24 0.78 0.71
C ALA A 120 14.32 0.09 -0.31
N ILE A 121 14.00 0.78 -1.42
CA ILE A 121 13.13 0.24 -2.48
C ILE A 121 13.74 -1.01 -3.14
N LYS A 122 15.08 -1.12 -3.19
CA LYS A 122 15.76 -2.29 -3.76
C LYS A 122 15.43 -3.57 -2.98
N HIS A 123 15.24 -3.51 -1.67
CA HIS A 123 14.95 -4.68 -0.84
C HIS A 123 13.63 -5.37 -1.22
N VAL A 124 12.65 -4.58 -1.64
CA VAL A 124 11.33 -5.07 -2.09
C VAL A 124 11.24 -5.28 -3.61
N SER A 125 12.37 -5.20 -4.33
CA SER A 125 12.43 -5.52 -5.76
C SER A 125 12.75 -7.00 -6.05
N ASN A 126 13.05 -7.78 -5.00
CA ASN A 126 13.33 -9.22 -5.09
C ASN A 126 12.46 -9.95 -4.05
N ARG A 127 11.63 -10.90 -4.49
CA ARG A 127 10.68 -11.62 -3.62
C ARG A 127 11.34 -12.49 -2.55
N GLN A 128 12.60 -12.89 -2.76
CA GLN A 128 13.37 -13.60 -1.74
C GLN A 128 13.69 -12.68 -0.56
N SER A 129 14.33 -11.54 -0.82
CA SER A 129 14.73 -10.60 0.24
C SER A 129 13.52 -9.93 0.88
N MET A 130 12.49 -9.63 0.08
CA MET A 130 11.28 -8.93 0.52
C MET A 130 10.59 -9.57 1.73
N LEU A 131 10.52 -10.91 1.79
CA LEU A 131 9.82 -11.61 2.88
C LEU A 131 10.77 -12.03 4.01
N GLN A 132 12.08 -11.90 3.84
CA GLN A 132 13.04 -12.18 4.92
C GLN A 132 12.81 -11.26 6.11
N ASP A 133 12.46 -9.98 5.87
CA ASP A 133 12.25 -9.00 6.94
C ASP A 133 10.99 -9.27 7.79
N VAL A 134 10.06 -10.08 7.27
CA VAL A 134 8.88 -10.56 8.01
C VAL A 134 9.27 -11.67 9.00
N THR A 135 10.29 -12.45 8.66
CA THR A 135 10.74 -13.55 9.52
C THR A 135 11.33 -13.01 10.83
N ASN A 136 11.14 -13.75 11.93
CA ASN A 136 11.68 -13.39 13.24
C ASN A 136 11.19 -12.01 13.78
N ILE A 137 10.04 -11.51 13.33
CA ILE A 137 9.37 -10.40 14.03
C ILE A 137 8.71 -10.96 15.28
N ASN A 138 9.08 -10.42 16.44
CA ASN A 138 8.44 -10.79 17.70
C ASN A 138 7.08 -10.08 17.83
N LEU A 139 6.00 -10.82 17.59
CA LEU A 139 4.62 -10.32 17.73
C LEU A 139 3.92 -10.88 18.97
N CYS A 140 4.67 -11.24 20.02
CA CYS A 140 4.08 -11.58 21.32
C CYS A 140 3.10 -10.50 21.78
N ASP A 141 2.04 -10.95 22.44
CA ASP A 141 0.96 -10.13 23.02
C ASP A 141 0.11 -9.33 22.03
N CYS A 142 0.19 -9.65 20.73
CA CYS A 142 -0.55 -8.94 19.69
C CYS A 142 -1.79 -9.69 19.18
N HIS A 143 -2.25 -10.71 19.90
CA HIS A 143 -3.43 -11.51 19.55
C HIS A 143 -3.36 -12.20 18.18
N GLY A 144 -2.14 -12.52 17.70
CA GLY A 144 -1.94 -13.27 16.48
C GLY A 144 -0.48 -13.58 16.19
N LYS A 145 -0.26 -14.52 15.28
CA LYS A 145 1.04 -14.91 14.75
C LYS A 145 1.11 -14.52 13.28
N VAL A 146 2.27 -14.02 12.87
CA VAL A 146 2.54 -13.71 11.46
C VAL A 146 3.74 -14.52 11.02
N GLY A 147 3.58 -15.25 9.92
CA GLY A 147 4.64 -15.98 9.26
C GLY A 147 4.77 -15.64 7.78
N VAL A 148 5.63 -16.39 7.12
CA VAL A 148 5.75 -16.44 5.67
C VAL A 148 5.58 -17.92 5.28
N PRO A 149 4.76 -18.25 4.27
CA PRO A 149 4.65 -19.64 3.84
C PRO A 149 6.00 -20.14 3.34
N LYS A 150 6.27 -21.43 3.51
CA LYS A 150 7.56 -22.00 3.08
C LYS A 150 7.77 -21.73 1.60
N GLN A 151 8.99 -21.34 1.25
CA GLN A 151 9.30 -20.92 -0.11
C GLN A 151 10.72 -21.30 -0.52
N LEU A 152 10.91 -21.46 -1.82
CA LEU A 152 12.16 -21.83 -2.47
C LEU A 152 12.41 -20.92 -3.68
N VAL A 153 13.65 -20.49 -3.87
CA VAL A 153 14.06 -19.72 -5.04
C VAL A 153 14.73 -20.64 -6.04
N ILE A 154 14.28 -20.54 -7.30
CA ILE A 154 14.91 -21.22 -8.44
C ILE A 154 15.39 -20.15 -9.40
N THR A 155 16.68 -20.15 -9.73
CA THR A 155 17.30 -19.11 -10.54
C THR A 155 17.46 -19.48 -12.00
N GLU A 156 17.76 -20.76 -12.31
CA GLU A 156 18.26 -21.13 -13.64
C GLU A 156 17.53 -22.33 -14.24
N ASP A 157 17.83 -23.57 -13.83
CA ASP A 157 17.38 -24.77 -14.56
C ASP A 157 15.96 -25.21 -14.18
N PRO A 158 14.97 -25.15 -15.11
CA PRO A 158 13.62 -25.66 -14.86
C PRO A 158 13.58 -27.15 -14.55
N LEU A 159 14.50 -27.94 -15.12
CA LEU A 159 14.51 -29.40 -14.94
C LEU A 159 14.89 -29.80 -13.52
N SER A 160 15.63 -28.96 -12.80
CA SER A 160 16.01 -29.16 -11.41
C SER A 160 14.88 -28.89 -10.40
N ILE A 161 13.81 -28.20 -10.83
CA ILE A 161 12.75 -27.74 -9.92
C ILE A 161 12.11 -28.89 -9.11
N PRO A 162 11.73 -30.03 -9.72
CA PRO A 162 11.12 -31.13 -8.96
C PRO A 162 12.03 -31.66 -7.84
N ASP A 163 13.30 -31.89 -8.12
CA ASP A 163 14.23 -32.42 -7.12
C ASP A 163 14.47 -31.39 -6.01
N ALA A 164 14.67 -30.13 -6.37
CA ALA A 164 14.85 -29.04 -5.41
C ALA A 164 13.62 -28.84 -4.51
N VAL A 165 12.40 -28.97 -5.04
CA VAL A 165 11.15 -28.93 -4.26
C VAL A 165 11.06 -30.10 -3.27
N THR A 166 11.48 -31.29 -3.71
CA THR A 166 11.47 -32.50 -2.87
C THR A 166 12.50 -32.40 -1.75
N GLU A 167 13.73 -31.98 -2.07
CA GLU A 167 14.81 -31.78 -1.11
C GLU A 167 14.48 -30.71 -0.07
N ALA A 168 13.91 -29.59 -0.53
CA ALA A 168 13.44 -28.54 0.35
C ALA A 168 12.19 -28.94 1.14
N GLY A 169 11.51 -30.04 0.77
CA GLY A 169 10.31 -30.56 1.42
C GLY A 169 9.12 -29.61 1.34
N LEU A 170 8.91 -28.95 0.19
CA LEU A 170 7.73 -28.12 -0.03
C LEU A 170 6.50 -28.99 -0.37
N VAL A 171 5.33 -28.56 0.07
CA VAL A 171 4.06 -29.27 -0.13
C VAL A 171 3.24 -28.62 -1.25
N LEU A 172 2.76 -29.44 -2.19
CA LEU A 172 1.86 -29.00 -3.26
C LEU A 172 0.45 -28.69 -2.73
N PRO A 173 -0.25 -27.72 -3.33
CA PRO A 173 0.12 -26.97 -4.53
C PRO A 173 1.04 -25.77 -4.23
N LEU A 174 1.84 -25.38 -5.22
CA LEU A 174 2.83 -24.29 -5.10
C LEU A 174 2.45 -23.08 -5.96
N VAL A 175 2.42 -21.90 -5.34
CA VAL A 175 2.32 -20.63 -6.03
C VAL A 175 3.70 -20.26 -6.58
N SER A 176 3.80 -20.17 -7.90
CA SER A 176 4.98 -19.68 -8.60
C SER A 176 4.84 -18.20 -8.95
N LYS A 177 5.88 -17.43 -8.60
CA LYS A 177 5.98 -15.98 -8.77
C LYS A 177 7.33 -15.63 -9.40
N PRO A 178 7.43 -14.70 -10.37
CA PRO A 178 8.70 -14.18 -10.85
C PRO A 178 9.55 -13.66 -9.69
N LEU A 179 10.86 -13.92 -9.70
CA LEU A 179 11.74 -13.52 -8.61
C LEU A 179 11.87 -11.98 -8.51
N ILE A 180 11.93 -11.32 -9.66
CA ILE A 180 12.18 -9.87 -9.78
C ILE A 180 10.86 -9.10 -9.90
N VAL A 181 10.75 -8.01 -9.14
CA VAL A 181 9.63 -7.06 -9.13
C VAL A 181 10.12 -5.72 -9.67
N ASP A 182 9.94 -5.51 -10.97
CA ASP A 182 10.39 -4.32 -11.71
C ASP A 182 9.22 -3.42 -12.17
N GLY A 183 7.99 -3.77 -11.80
CA GLY A 183 6.77 -3.06 -12.21
C GLY A 183 6.29 -3.39 -13.63
N SER A 184 6.97 -4.28 -14.35
CA SER A 184 6.52 -4.78 -15.65
C SER A 184 5.30 -5.69 -15.51
N ALA A 185 4.54 -5.87 -16.60
CA ALA A 185 3.43 -6.83 -16.61
C ALA A 185 3.90 -8.26 -16.33
N LYS A 186 5.13 -8.62 -16.75
CA LYS A 186 5.73 -9.94 -16.54
C LYS A 186 5.99 -10.24 -15.06
N SER A 187 6.42 -9.26 -14.27
CA SER A 187 6.67 -9.42 -12.82
C SER A 187 5.43 -9.79 -11.98
N HIS A 188 4.24 -9.73 -12.60
CA HIS A 188 2.95 -10.01 -12.00
C HIS A 188 2.27 -11.29 -12.52
N LEU A 189 2.93 -12.07 -13.38
CA LEU A 189 2.41 -13.36 -13.80
C LEU A 189 2.50 -14.33 -12.62
N LEU A 190 1.36 -14.89 -12.22
CA LEU A 190 1.30 -15.88 -11.15
C LEU A 190 0.83 -17.20 -11.75
N SER A 191 1.34 -18.29 -11.20
CA SER A 191 0.84 -19.61 -11.54
C SER A 191 0.75 -20.51 -10.32
N LEU A 192 -0.12 -21.50 -10.38
CA LEU A 192 -0.32 -22.50 -9.34
C LEU A 192 0.01 -23.86 -9.94
N ALA A 193 0.99 -24.54 -9.35
CA ALA A 193 1.42 -25.88 -9.74
C ALA A 193 0.80 -26.91 -8.80
N TYR A 194 0.08 -27.88 -9.35
CA TYR A 194 -0.64 -28.90 -8.57
C TYR A 194 0.14 -30.22 -8.45
N ASP A 195 1.05 -30.50 -9.37
CA ASP A 195 1.77 -31.77 -9.42
C ASP A 195 3.27 -31.57 -9.68
N GLN A 196 4.03 -32.57 -9.25
CA GLN A 196 5.48 -32.60 -9.34
C GLN A 196 6.01 -32.62 -10.78
N LEU A 197 5.32 -33.34 -11.68
CA LEU A 197 5.75 -33.54 -13.06
C LEU A 197 5.68 -32.24 -13.88
N SER A 198 4.75 -31.35 -13.53
CA SER A 198 4.54 -30.09 -14.22
C SER A 198 5.41 -28.95 -13.71
N LEU A 199 6.16 -29.13 -12.62
CA LEU A 199 7.05 -28.10 -12.08
C LEU A 199 8.15 -27.69 -13.07
N SER A 200 8.63 -28.62 -13.89
CA SER A 200 9.65 -28.35 -14.92
C SER A 200 9.16 -27.47 -16.08
N LYS A 201 7.84 -27.19 -16.14
CA LYS A 201 7.23 -26.28 -17.14
C LYS A 201 7.25 -24.82 -16.69
N LEU A 202 7.72 -24.54 -15.48
CA LEU A 202 7.87 -23.19 -14.95
C LEU A 202 9.11 -22.52 -15.54
N ASP A 203 9.12 -21.19 -15.48
CA ASP A 203 10.13 -20.34 -16.14
C ASP A 203 10.90 -19.52 -15.08
N PRO A 204 12.08 -19.99 -14.63
CA PRO A 204 12.97 -19.24 -13.74
C PRO A 204 13.48 -17.94 -14.38
N PRO A 205 13.93 -16.93 -13.60
CA PRO A 205 14.05 -16.96 -12.14
C PRO A 205 12.70 -16.73 -11.43
N LEU A 206 12.38 -17.58 -10.46
CA LEU A 206 11.10 -17.58 -9.75
C LEU A 206 11.24 -17.93 -8.26
N VAL A 207 10.18 -17.65 -7.52
CA VAL A 207 9.94 -18.14 -6.17
C VAL A 207 8.76 -19.10 -6.21
N LEU A 208 8.94 -20.30 -5.67
CA LEU A 208 7.88 -21.24 -5.33
C LEU A 208 7.52 -21.04 -3.88
N GLN A 209 6.24 -20.84 -3.59
CA GLN A 209 5.73 -20.65 -2.23
C GLN A 209 4.55 -21.59 -2.01
N GLU A 210 4.49 -22.24 -0.85
CA GLU A 210 3.37 -23.10 -0.50
C GLU A 210 2.04 -22.35 -0.53
N PHE A 211 1.02 -22.99 -1.11
CA PHE A 211 -0.34 -22.47 -1.07
C PHE A 211 -0.95 -22.77 0.29
N VAL A 212 -1.40 -21.72 0.98
CA VAL A 212 -2.11 -21.81 2.25
C VAL A 212 -3.59 -21.55 1.97
N ASN A 213 -4.48 -22.47 2.31
CA ASN A 213 -5.93 -22.22 2.25
C ASN A 213 -6.26 -21.03 3.17
N HIS A 214 -7.05 -20.08 2.69
CA HIS A 214 -7.30 -18.80 3.34
C HIS A 214 -8.72 -18.24 3.10
N GLY A 215 -9.67 -19.09 2.74
CA GLY A 215 -11.07 -18.73 2.55
C GLY A 215 -11.30 -17.79 1.35
N GLY A 216 -10.35 -17.73 0.41
CA GLY A 216 -10.47 -16.88 -0.77
C GLY A 216 -10.41 -15.38 -0.48
N VAL A 217 -9.83 -14.94 0.65
CA VAL A 217 -9.71 -13.52 1.01
C VAL A 217 -8.27 -13.12 1.31
N VAL A 218 -7.81 -12.03 0.70
CA VAL A 218 -6.53 -11.39 1.04
C VAL A 218 -6.78 -10.01 1.66
N PHE A 219 -6.11 -9.74 2.77
CA PHE A 219 -6.06 -8.45 3.43
C PHE A 219 -4.92 -7.63 2.84
N LYS A 220 -5.25 -6.56 2.11
CA LYS A 220 -4.27 -5.58 1.67
C LYS A 220 -4.11 -4.53 2.77
N VAL A 221 -3.03 -4.61 3.51
CA VAL A 221 -2.70 -3.69 4.61
C VAL A 221 -1.77 -2.61 4.06
N TYR A 222 -2.33 -1.45 3.76
CA TYR A 222 -1.62 -0.26 3.31
C TYR A 222 -0.97 0.44 4.51
N ILE A 223 0.31 0.73 4.38
CA ILE A 223 1.15 1.38 5.37
C ILE A 223 1.66 2.67 4.74
N VAL A 224 1.29 3.78 5.38
CA VAL A 224 1.59 5.14 4.96
C VAL A 224 2.11 5.86 6.20
N GLY A 225 3.42 5.74 6.46
CA GLY A 225 4.02 6.16 7.72
C GLY A 225 3.43 5.36 8.88
N GLU A 226 2.96 6.02 9.92
CA GLU A 226 2.24 5.38 11.04
C GLU A 226 0.80 4.97 10.69
N ALA A 227 0.24 5.49 9.59
CA ALA A 227 -1.14 5.22 9.22
C ALA A 227 -1.28 3.84 8.58
N ILE A 228 -2.28 3.08 9.05
CA ILE A 228 -2.60 1.75 8.56
C ILE A 228 -4.03 1.74 8.03
N LYS A 229 -4.21 1.21 6.82
CA LYS A 229 -5.52 0.95 6.24
C LYS A 229 -5.58 -0.47 5.69
N VAL A 230 -6.56 -1.23 6.15
CA VAL A 230 -6.83 -2.57 5.62
C VAL A 230 -8.01 -2.52 4.67
N VAL A 231 -7.92 -3.26 3.57
CA VAL A 231 -9.04 -3.57 2.67
C VAL A 231 -9.04 -5.05 2.34
N ARG A 232 -10.22 -5.61 2.13
CA ARG A 232 -10.40 -7.01 1.74
C ARG A 232 -10.51 -7.12 0.22
N ARG A 233 -9.92 -8.18 -0.32
CA ARG A 233 -10.02 -8.54 -1.73
C ARG A 233 -10.27 -10.03 -1.86
N PHE A 234 -11.07 -10.41 -2.85
CA PHE A 234 -11.11 -11.81 -3.25
C PHE A 234 -9.71 -12.28 -3.70
N SER A 235 -9.44 -13.53 -3.43
CA SER A 235 -8.20 -14.23 -3.70
C SER A 235 -8.51 -15.59 -4.34
N LEU A 236 -7.49 -16.44 -4.48
CA LEU A 236 -7.69 -17.82 -4.93
C LEU A 236 -8.55 -18.58 -3.91
N PRO A 237 -9.56 -19.35 -4.36
CA PRO A 237 -10.38 -20.16 -3.46
C PRO A 237 -9.53 -21.26 -2.81
N ASP A 238 -10.05 -21.80 -1.71
CA ASP A 238 -9.41 -22.93 -1.04
C ASP A 238 -9.41 -24.18 -1.92
N ILE A 239 -8.34 -24.95 -1.79
CA ILE A 239 -8.14 -26.18 -2.54
C ILE A 239 -8.41 -27.35 -1.60
N ASN A 240 -9.37 -28.18 -1.98
CA ASN A 240 -9.69 -29.40 -1.23
C ASN A 240 -8.90 -30.61 -1.77
N LYS A 241 -8.90 -31.71 -1.01
CA LYS A 241 -8.15 -32.93 -1.39
C LYS A 241 -8.61 -33.52 -2.73
N LEU A 242 -9.89 -33.42 -3.05
CA LEU A 242 -10.44 -33.95 -4.31
C LEU A 242 -9.97 -33.12 -5.50
N GLU A 243 -9.94 -31.80 -5.38
CA GLU A 243 -9.37 -30.89 -6.37
C GLU A 243 -7.87 -31.12 -6.54
N LEU A 244 -7.13 -31.37 -5.46
CA LEU A 244 -5.71 -31.69 -5.55
C LEU A 244 -5.46 -32.98 -6.33
N LEU A 245 -6.33 -33.99 -6.19
CA LEU A 245 -6.24 -35.26 -6.93
C LEU A 245 -6.68 -35.13 -8.39
N ASN A 246 -7.65 -34.25 -8.67
CA ASN A 246 -8.25 -34.11 -9.99
C ASN A 246 -7.55 -33.07 -10.88
N ASN A 247 -6.79 -32.16 -10.29
CA ASN A 247 -6.04 -31.14 -11.01
C ASN A 247 -4.60 -31.59 -11.22
N ALA A 248 -4.17 -31.58 -12.48
CA ALA A 248 -2.78 -31.73 -12.86
C ALA A 248 -2.40 -30.55 -13.77
N GLY A 249 -1.17 -30.09 -13.64
CA GLY A 249 -0.59 -29.04 -14.45
C GLY A 249 -0.16 -27.81 -13.66
N VAL A 250 0.26 -26.82 -14.45
CA VAL A 250 0.49 -25.45 -14.01
C VAL A 250 -0.62 -24.58 -14.57
N PHE A 251 -1.38 -23.96 -13.69
CA PHE A 251 -2.45 -23.04 -14.07
C PHE A 251 -1.94 -21.61 -13.94
N ARG A 252 -1.93 -20.87 -15.05
CA ARG A 252 -1.52 -19.45 -15.07
C ARG A 252 -2.74 -18.57 -14.87
N PHE A 253 -2.63 -17.60 -13.96
CA PHE A 253 -3.71 -16.65 -13.71
C PHE A 253 -3.21 -15.22 -13.95
N PRO A 254 -3.94 -14.40 -14.74
CA PRO A 254 -3.65 -12.98 -14.81
C PRO A 254 -4.03 -12.34 -13.48
N ARG A 255 -3.01 -12.03 -12.66
CA ARG A 255 -3.06 -11.12 -11.49
C ARG A 255 -4.37 -11.19 -10.70
N VAL A 256 -4.57 -12.28 -9.96
CA VAL A 256 -5.80 -12.57 -9.17
C VAL A 256 -6.24 -11.37 -8.31
N SER A 257 -5.29 -10.64 -7.73
CA SER A 257 -5.57 -9.53 -6.79
C SER A 257 -5.72 -8.13 -7.41
N CYS A 258 -5.44 -7.94 -8.72
CA CYS A 258 -5.69 -6.64 -9.37
C CYS A 258 -7.11 -6.49 -9.92
N ALA A 259 -7.77 -7.61 -10.24
CA ALA A 259 -9.11 -7.65 -10.82
C ALA A 259 -10.18 -8.27 -9.90
N ALA A 260 -9.78 -8.92 -8.81
CA ALA A 260 -10.74 -9.34 -7.79
C ALA A 260 -11.53 -8.12 -7.26
N ALA A 261 -12.86 -8.26 -7.33
CA ALA A 261 -13.80 -7.29 -6.78
C ALA A 261 -13.42 -6.93 -5.33
N SER A 262 -13.81 -5.73 -4.90
CA SER A 262 -13.76 -5.42 -3.47
C SER A 262 -14.51 -6.51 -2.72
N ALA A 263 -13.91 -7.06 -1.67
CA ALA A 263 -14.60 -7.97 -0.77
C ALA A 263 -15.08 -7.24 0.49
N ASP A 264 -14.92 -5.91 0.55
CA ASP A 264 -15.31 -5.13 1.72
C ASP A 264 -16.84 -5.07 1.93
N ASP A 265 -17.61 -5.15 0.86
CA ASP A 265 -19.09 -5.12 0.91
C ASP A 265 -19.70 -6.51 0.68
N ALA A 266 -18.86 -7.55 0.57
CA ALA A 266 -19.32 -8.92 0.37
C ALA A 266 -19.76 -9.52 1.71
N ASP A 267 -20.88 -10.24 1.69
CA ASP A 267 -21.33 -11.04 2.81
C ASP A 267 -20.48 -12.32 2.88
N LEU A 268 -19.45 -12.28 3.73
CA LEU A 268 -18.47 -13.34 3.91
C LEU A 268 -18.54 -13.86 5.34
N ASP A 269 -18.21 -15.13 5.52
CA ASP A 269 -18.12 -15.73 6.85
C ASP A 269 -17.21 -14.88 7.76
N PRO A 270 -17.70 -14.43 8.94
CA PRO A 270 -16.90 -13.65 9.87
C PRO A 270 -15.56 -14.30 10.24
N SER A 271 -15.51 -15.64 10.30
CA SER A 271 -14.28 -16.38 10.59
C SER A 271 -13.19 -16.21 9.53
N VAL A 272 -13.58 -15.87 8.30
CA VAL A 272 -12.68 -15.62 7.16
C VAL A 272 -12.42 -14.13 6.98
N ALA A 273 -13.46 -13.30 7.13
CA ALA A 273 -13.43 -11.89 6.71
C ALA A 273 -13.17 -10.89 7.84
N GLU A 274 -13.08 -11.34 9.10
CA GLU A 274 -12.64 -10.51 10.22
C GLU A 274 -11.26 -9.90 9.91
N LEU A 275 -11.10 -8.61 10.18
CA LEU A 275 -9.82 -7.93 9.97
C LEU A 275 -8.76 -8.45 10.95
N PRO A 276 -7.47 -8.51 10.55
CA PRO A 276 -6.40 -8.80 11.49
C PRO A 276 -6.42 -7.81 12.68
N PRO A 277 -6.10 -8.25 13.91
CA PRO A 277 -6.15 -7.40 15.08
C PRO A 277 -5.32 -6.13 14.91
N ARG A 278 -5.87 -4.98 15.31
CA ARG A 278 -5.19 -3.69 15.16
C ARG A 278 -3.81 -3.65 15.86
N PRO A 279 -3.63 -4.15 17.11
CA PRO A 279 -2.31 -4.18 17.75
C PRO A 279 -1.27 -5.00 16.97
N LEU A 280 -1.70 -6.10 16.32
CA LEU A 280 -0.86 -6.91 15.44
C LEU A 280 -0.35 -6.09 14.27
N LEU A 281 -1.26 -5.38 13.59
CA LEU A 281 -0.93 -4.57 12.43
C LEU A 281 -0.04 -3.38 12.78
N GLU A 282 -0.29 -2.72 13.90
CA GLU A 282 0.52 -1.59 14.38
C GLU A 282 1.95 -2.01 14.69
N LYS A 283 2.14 -3.13 15.40
CA LYS A 283 3.48 -3.66 15.69
C LYS A 283 4.17 -4.16 14.42
N LEU A 284 3.48 -4.96 13.59
CA LEU A 284 4.02 -5.46 12.33
C LEU A 284 4.43 -4.33 11.38
N SER A 285 3.58 -3.30 11.23
CA SER A 285 3.87 -2.14 10.40
C SER A 285 5.10 -1.38 10.88
N ARG A 286 5.21 -1.13 12.19
CA ARG A 286 6.38 -0.46 12.78
C ARG A 286 7.68 -1.23 12.54
N GLU A 287 7.67 -2.53 12.83
CA GLU A 287 8.84 -3.39 12.63
C GLU A 287 9.26 -3.46 11.15
N LEU A 288 8.29 -3.62 10.24
CA LEU A 288 8.58 -3.65 8.80
C LEU A 288 9.09 -2.31 8.28
N ARG A 289 8.55 -1.17 8.74
CA ARG A 289 9.09 0.15 8.36
C ARG A 289 10.54 0.31 8.79
N GLN A 290 10.87 -0.09 10.01
CA GLN A 290 12.25 -0.01 10.54
C GLN A 290 13.21 -0.92 9.76
N ARG A 291 12.81 -2.18 9.49
CA ARG A 291 13.65 -3.15 8.78
C ARG A 291 13.82 -2.83 7.29
N LEU A 292 12.73 -2.44 6.62
CA LEU A 292 12.73 -2.14 5.18
C LEU A 292 13.23 -0.73 4.86
N GLY A 293 13.18 0.21 5.82
CA GLY A 293 13.46 1.63 5.58
C GLY A 293 12.44 2.31 4.66
N LEU A 294 11.22 1.76 4.56
CA LEU A 294 10.15 2.25 3.70
C LEU A 294 9.05 2.90 4.52
N GLN A 295 8.42 3.95 3.98
CA GLN A 295 7.24 4.59 4.54
C GLN A 295 5.98 4.30 3.70
N LEU A 296 6.14 4.00 2.41
CA LEU A 296 5.04 3.82 1.45
C LEU A 296 5.02 2.40 0.89
N PHE A 297 4.29 1.50 1.53
CA PHE A 297 4.11 0.14 1.01
C PHE A 297 2.77 -0.46 1.42
N ASN A 298 2.40 -1.59 0.82
CA ASN A 298 1.41 -2.46 1.44
C ASN A 298 1.97 -3.87 1.56
N ILE A 299 1.43 -4.60 2.53
CA ILE A 299 1.59 -6.04 2.61
C ILE A 299 0.30 -6.72 2.13
N ASP A 300 0.46 -7.80 1.39
CA ASP A 300 -0.62 -8.74 1.08
C ASP A 300 -0.57 -9.84 2.15
N MET A 301 -1.59 -9.89 2.99
CA MET A 301 -1.69 -10.78 4.14
C MET A 301 -2.90 -11.71 3.98
N ILE A 302 -2.73 -12.99 4.29
CA ILE A 302 -3.81 -13.98 4.33
C ILE A 302 -3.95 -14.56 5.74
N ARG A 303 -5.15 -15.00 6.10
CA ARG A 303 -5.42 -15.76 7.34
C ARG A 303 -5.55 -17.22 6.97
N GLU A 304 -4.85 -18.11 7.66
CA GLU A 304 -4.98 -19.55 7.40
C GLU A 304 -6.38 -20.04 7.74
N HIS A 305 -7.02 -20.73 6.79
CA HIS A 305 -8.36 -21.26 6.93
C HIS A 305 -8.46 -22.16 8.17
N GLY A 306 -9.51 -21.96 8.96
CA GLY A 306 -9.75 -22.75 10.17
C GLY A 306 -8.95 -22.26 11.38
N THR A 307 -8.05 -21.30 11.21
CA THR A 307 -7.41 -20.57 12.30
C THR A 307 -8.09 -19.23 12.53
N ARG A 308 -7.98 -18.70 13.75
CA ARG A 308 -8.43 -17.34 14.06
C ARG A 308 -7.28 -16.33 14.02
N ASP A 309 -6.07 -16.78 14.31
CA ASP A 309 -4.97 -15.93 14.72
C ASP A 309 -3.66 -16.20 13.96
N HIS A 310 -3.65 -17.12 12.98
CA HIS A 310 -2.47 -17.40 12.16
C HIS A 310 -2.56 -16.68 10.81
N PHE A 311 -1.63 -15.76 10.60
CA PHE A 311 -1.56 -14.92 9.41
C PHE A 311 -0.26 -15.15 8.65
N TYR A 312 -0.30 -14.97 7.34
CA TYR A 312 0.87 -15.08 6.48
C TYR A 312 1.01 -13.85 5.60
N VAL A 313 2.21 -13.27 5.55
CA VAL A 313 2.55 -12.25 4.55
C VAL A 313 3.04 -12.96 3.29
N ILE A 314 2.40 -12.68 2.16
CA ILE A 314 2.65 -13.37 0.88
C ILE A 314 3.29 -12.46 -0.17
N ASP A 315 3.24 -11.14 0.01
CA ASP A 315 3.86 -10.15 -0.90
C ASP A 315 3.97 -8.80 -0.16
N ILE A 316 4.99 -8.00 -0.50
CA ILE A 316 5.14 -6.60 -0.07
C ILE A 316 5.34 -5.75 -1.32
N ASN A 317 4.52 -4.72 -1.50
CA ASN A 317 4.54 -3.90 -2.71
C ASN A 317 4.92 -2.46 -2.38
N TYR A 318 5.93 -1.93 -3.07
CA TYR A 318 6.33 -0.53 -2.96
C TYR A 318 5.27 0.40 -3.58
N PHE A 319 4.89 1.40 -2.78
CA PHE A 319 4.03 2.53 -3.12
C PHE A 319 2.80 2.14 -3.98
N PRO A 320 1.95 1.22 -3.52
CA PRO A 320 0.85 0.62 -4.28
C PRO A 320 -0.24 1.64 -4.66
N GLY A 321 -1.18 1.25 -5.52
CA GLY A 321 -2.25 2.14 -5.97
C GLY A 321 -3.42 2.30 -4.99
N LYS A 322 -4.30 3.28 -5.27
CA LYS A 322 -5.65 3.52 -4.71
C LYS A 322 -5.80 4.21 -3.35
N TRP A 323 -4.75 4.39 -2.54
CA TRP A 323 -4.90 5.03 -1.22
C TRP A 323 -3.86 6.10 -0.99
N ASN A 324 -4.28 7.36 -1.18
CA ASN A 324 -3.38 8.51 -1.15
C ASN A 324 -3.75 9.53 -0.05
N PHE A 325 -4.88 9.33 0.65
CA PHE A 325 -5.40 10.30 1.61
C PHE A 325 -4.48 10.47 2.83
N PHE A 326 -3.81 9.40 3.27
CA PHE A 326 -2.90 9.43 4.42
C PHE A 326 -1.51 9.98 4.11
N LEU A 327 -1.18 10.20 2.82
CA LEU A 327 0.12 10.75 2.45
C LEU A 327 0.34 12.15 3.03
N ILE A 328 -0.73 12.94 3.08
CA ILE A 328 -0.69 14.32 3.60
C ILE A 328 -0.27 14.35 5.07
N ASP A 329 -0.57 13.31 5.83
CA ASP A 329 -0.18 13.20 7.24
C ASP A 329 1.32 12.88 7.37
N ILE A 330 1.90 12.07 6.47
CA ILE A 330 3.36 11.85 6.43
C ILE A 330 4.10 13.14 6.10
N LEU A 331 3.63 13.86 5.06
CA LEU A 331 4.33 15.03 4.53
C LEU A 331 4.35 16.21 5.51
N ASN A 332 3.43 16.24 6.47
CA ASN A 332 3.36 17.30 7.50
C ASN A 332 4.15 16.97 8.78
N ILE A 333 4.73 15.78 8.91
CA ILE A 333 5.59 15.46 10.05
C ILE A 333 7.00 15.91 9.69
N PRO A 334 7.67 16.77 10.49
CA PRO A 334 9.09 17.02 10.32
C PRO A 334 9.82 15.69 10.53
N GLN A 335 10.21 15.04 9.42
CA GLN A 335 10.98 13.80 9.46
C GLN A 335 12.39 14.14 9.94
N GLN A 336 12.59 14.18 11.24
CA GLN A 336 13.90 13.96 11.83
C GLN A 336 14.13 12.45 11.75
N LEU A 337 14.91 12.02 10.76
CA LEU A 337 15.56 10.72 10.72
C LEU A 337 16.88 10.77 11.49
#